data_AF-A0A959NHY6-F1
#
_entry.id   AF-A0A959NHY6-F1
#
_cell.length_a   1.000
_cell.length_b   1.000
_cell.length_c   1.000
_cell.angle_alpha   90.00
_cell.angle_beta   90.00
_cell.angle_gamma   90.00
#
_symmetry.space_group_name_H-M   'P 1'
#
loop_
_entity.id
_entity.type
_entity.pdbx_description
1 polymer ?
#
loop_
_entity_poly.entity_id
_entity_poly.type
_entity_poly.pdbx_seq_one_letter_code
_entity_poly.pdbx_strand_id
1 'polypeptide(L)'
;HKLKFLWIKKNRKNHRFTGLVFGIIPAFQSKGIDSYIINESKFVIQSKTNYTSYEMQWIGEFNPKMINVVESFGDTFKTRRLITYRYIFDRTKAFKPHPILH
;
A
#
# COMPACT_ATOMS: atom_id res chain seq x y z
N HIS A 1 10.30 15.44 26.09
CA HIS A 1 9.61 14.70 25.01
C HIS A 1 8.14 15.10 24.77
N LYS A 2 7.28 15.24 25.80
CA LYS A 2 5.84 15.51 25.63
C LYS A 2 5.50 16.85 24.93
N LEU A 3 6.18 17.94 25.29
CA LEU A 3 5.97 19.26 24.67
C LEU A 3 6.33 19.27 23.17
N LYS A 4 7.44 18.59 22.79
CA LYS A 4 7.84 18.42 21.39
C LYS A 4 6.76 17.69 20.59
N PHE A 5 6.14 16.65 21.15
CA PHE A 5 5.02 15.94 20.50
C PHE A 5 3.81 16.85 20.26
N LEU A 6 3.39 17.63 21.27
CA LEU A 6 2.26 18.55 21.12
C LEU A 6 2.54 19.64 20.06
N TRP A 7 3.77 20.17 20.03
CA TRP A 7 4.19 21.12 19.00
C TRP A 7 4.15 20.52 17.59
N ILE A 8 4.66 19.29 17.41
CA ILE A 8 4.58 18.56 16.12
C ILE A 8 3.13 18.33 15.74
N LYS A 9 2.29 17.82 16.65
CA LYS A 9 0.87 17.53 16.39
C LYS A 9 0.10 18.78 15.94
N LYS A 10 0.40 19.94 16.52
CA LYS A 10 -0.25 21.21 16.18
C LYS A 10 0.26 21.80 14.87
N ASN A 11 1.58 21.75 14.63
CA ASN A 11 2.22 22.52 13.56
C ASN A 11 2.57 21.70 12.31
N ARG A 12 2.70 20.37 12.42
CA ARG A 12 2.96 19.48 11.29
C ARG A 12 1.67 18.79 10.85
N LYS A 13 1.03 19.34 9.82
CA LYS A 13 -0.13 18.69 9.18
C LYS A 13 0.35 17.53 8.30
N ASN A 14 -0.41 16.44 8.29
CA ASN A 14 -0.17 15.32 7.40
C ASN A 14 -1.01 15.49 6.12
N HIS A 15 -0.35 15.56 4.98
CA HIS A 15 -0.99 15.69 3.66
C HIS A 15 -1.14 14.36 2.92
N ARG A 16 -0.75 13.25 3.56
CA ARG A 16 -0.76 11.92 2.98
C ARG A 16 -1.78 11.03 3.68
N PHE A 17 -2.65 10.40 2.91
CA PHE A 17 -3.48 9.30 3.40
C PHE A 17 -2.96 7.98 2.87
N THR A 18 -3.15 6.92 3.66
CA THR A 18 -2.65 5.58 3.36
C THR A 18 -3.81 4.63 3.20
N GLY A 19 -3.86 3.93 2.06
CA GLY A 19 -4.78 2.82 1.86
C GLY A 19 -4.26 1.59 2.57
N LEU A 20 -5.07 1.02 3.48
CA LEU A 20 -4.67 -0.13 4.29
C LEU A 20 -5.00 -1.46 3.61
N VAL A 21 -6.24 -1.62 3.14
CA VAL A 21 -6.74 -2.87 2.58
C VAL A 21 -7.68 -2.55 1.43
N PHE A 22 -7.46 -3.23 0.30
CA PHE A 22 -8.35 -3.25 -0.86
C PHE A 22 -8.65 -4.70 -1.18
N GLY A 23 -9.91 -5.01 -1.45
CA GLY A 23 -10.34 -6.36 -1.72
C GLY A 23 -11.53 -6.38 -2.65
N ILE A 24 -11.48 -7.26 -3.64
CA ILE A 24 -12.57 -7.57 -4.54
C ILE A 24 -12.76 -9.07 -4.54
N ILE A 25 -14.03 -9.50 -4.56
CA ILE A 25 -14.37 -10.91 -4.64
C ILE A 25 -13.81 -11.51 -5.96
N PRO A 26 -13.34 -12.77 -5.96
CA PRO A 26 -12.68 -13.37 -7.13
C PRO A 26 -13.44 -13.24 -8.45
N ALA A 27 -14.77 -13.28 -8.43
CA ALA A 27 -15.63 -13.16 -9.61
C ALA A 27 -15.47 -11.82 -10.37
N PHE A 28 -14.94 -10.78 -9.73
CA PHE A 28 -14.77 -9.43 -10.30
C PHE A 28 -13.30 -9.00 -10.41
N GLN A 29 -12.36 -9.89 -10.10
CA GLN A 29 -10.92 -9.62 -10.29
C GLN A 29 -10.56 -9.58 -11.78
N SER A 30 -9.49 -8.86 -12.12
CA SER A 30 -8.99 -8.74 -13.50
C SER A 30 -9.95 -8.12 -14.52
N LYS A 31 -11.03 -7.48 -14.05
CA LYS A 31 -11.99 -6.72 -14.87
C LYS A 31 -11.75 -5.21 -14.82
N GLY A 32 -10.69 -4.75 -14.15
CA GLY A 32 -10.38 -3.33 -13.94
C GLY A 32 -11.17 -2.65 -12.83
N ILE A 33 -12.04 -3.38 -12.14
CA ILE A 33 -12.84 -2.89 -11.00
C ILE A 33 -11.94 -2.54 -9.82
N ASP A 34 -10.86 -3.29 -9.61
CA ASP A 34 -9.78 -3.03 -8.66
C ASP A 34 -9.11 -1.69 -8.92
N SER A 35 -8.66 -1.48 -10.15
CA SER A 35 -8.04 -0.22 -10.53
C SER A 35 -9.00 0.96 -10.36
N TYR A 36 -10.26 0.78 -10.79
CA TYR A 36 -11.29 1.81 -10.69
C TYR A 36 -11.59 2.18 -9.23
N ILE A 37 -11.84 1.20 -8.35
CA ILE A 37 -12.15 1.46 -6.93
C ILE A 37 -11.01 2.20 -6.25
N ILE A 38 -9.76 1.81 -6.51
CA ILE A 38 -8.58 2.44 -5.91
C ILE A 38 -8.46 3.91 -6.37
N ASN A 39 -8.60 4.16 -7.67
CA ASN A 39 -8.45 5.51 -8.23
C ASN A 39 -9.63 6.43 -7.86
N GLU A 40 -10.86 5.91 -7.92
CA GLU A 40 -12.05 6.68 -7.53
C GLU A 40 -12.02 7.03 -6.04
N SER A 41 -11.59 6.09 -5.19
CA SER A 41 -11.41 6.35 -3.75
C SER A 41 -10.44 7.50 -3.50
N LYS A 42 -9.38 7.63 -4.32
CA LYS A 42 -8.45 8.76 -4.24
C LYS A 42 -9.18 10.09 -4.51
N PHE A 43 -9.94 10.21 -5.59
CA PHE A 43 -10.67 11.45 -5.89
C PHE A 43 -11.74 11.80 -4.85
N VAL A 44 -12.50 10.80 -4.38
CA VAL A 44 -13.53 11.00 -3.36
C VAL A 44 -12.92 11.46 -2.02
N ILE A 45 -11.78 10.92 -1.61
CA ILE A 45 -11.12 11.32 -0.35
C ILE A 45 -10.47 12.70 -0.51
N GLN A 46 -9.78 12.95 -1.62
CA GLN A 46 -9.09 14.21 -1.85
C GLN A 46 -10.05 15.39 -2.03
N SER A 47 -11.25 15.17 -2.57
CA SER A 47 -12.29 16.22 -2.65
C SER A 47 -12.88 16.61 -1.29
N LYS A 48 -12.79 15.74 -0.28
CA LYS A 48 -13.39 15.94 1.05
C LYS A 48 -12.38 16.25 2.15
N THR A 49 -11.09 16.18 1.86
CA THR A 49 -10.02 16.30 2.86
C THR A 49 -8.86 17.15 2.34
N ASN A 50 -7.95 17.53 3.24
CA ASN A 50 -6.73 18.27 2.87
C ASN A 50 -5.57 17.36 2.44
N TYR A 51 -5.86 16.08 2.14
CA TYR A 51 -4.85 15.17 1.68
C TYR A 51 -4.55 15.40 0.20
N THR A 52 -3.27 15.53 -0.13
CA THR A 52 -2.80 15.78 -1.51
C THR A 52 -2.14 14.54 -2.12
N SER A 53 -1.74 13.58 -1.28
CA SER A 53 -1.05 12.36 -1.72
C SER A 53 -1.71 11.10 -1.18
N TYR A 54 -1.76 10.09 -2.02
CA TYR A 54 -2.30 8.78 -1.70
C TYR A 54 -1.16 7.75 -1.70
N GLU A 55 -0.96 7.07 -0.57
CA GLU A 55 0.02 6.00 -0.46
C GLU A 55 -0.68 4.64 -0.37
N MET A 56 -0.43 3.80 -1.37
CA MET A 56 -0.79 2.39 -1.33
C MET A 56 0.35 1.64 -0.63
N GLN A 57 0.06 1.05 0.53
CA GLN A 57 1.04 0.30 1.30
C GLN A 57 0.80 -1.21 1.16
N TRP A 58 1.79 -2.02 1.54
CA TRP A 58 1.66 -3.47 1.69
C TRP A 58 1.46 -4.26 0.38
N ILE A 59 1.97 -3.76 -0.73
CA ILE A 59 2.05 -4.52 -1.99
C ILE A 59 3.31 -5.39 -1.94
N GLY A 60 3.12 -6.69 -1.68
CA GLY A 60 4.21 -7.66 -1.60
C GLY A 60 4.71 -8.08 -2.98
N GLU A 61 6.02 -8.35 -3.09
CA GLU A 61 6.67 -8.87 -4.32
C GLU A 61 6.05 -10.22 -4.77
N PHE A 62 5.41 -10.95 -3.84
CA PHE A 62 4.68 -12.19 -4.14
C PHE A 62 3.35 -11.97 -4.90
N ASN A 63 2.87 -10.73 -5.05
CA ASN A 63 1.62 -10.40 -5.72
C ASN A 63 1.87 -9.53 -6.98
N PRO A 64 2.35 -10.14 -8.09
CA PRO A 64 2.66 -9.40 -9.31
C PRO A 64 1.43 -8.72 -9.92
N LYS A 65 0.23 -9.29 -9.75
CA LYS A 65 -1.02 -8.69 -10.22
C LYS A 65 -1.25 -7.29 -9.65
N MET A 66 -1.11 -7.14 -8.33
CA MET A 66 -1.30 -5.85 -7.68
C MET A 66 -0.18 -4.85 -8.01
N ILE A 67 1.05 -5.34 -8.24
CA ILE A 67 2.14 -4.48 -8.70
C ILE A 67 1.81 -3.90 -10.07
N ASN A 68 1.34 -4.73 -11.01
CA ASN A 68 0.95 -4.29 -12.34
C ASN A 68 -0.22 -3.30 -12.31
N VAL A 69 -1.23 -3.53 -11.45
CA VAL A 69 -2.34 -2.59 -11.25
C VAL A 69 -1.82 -1.21 -10.82
N VAL A 70 -0.92 -1.18 -9.84
CA VAL A 70 -0.36 0.09 -9.35
C VAL A 70 0.48 0.77 -10.42
N GLU A 71 1.38 0.04 -11.09
CA GLU A 71 2.22 0.60 -12.16
C GLU A 71 1.37 1.09 -13.36
N SER A 72 0.18 0.53 -13.58
CA SER A 72 -0.73 0.95 -14.66
C SER A 72 -1.38 2.33 -14.46
N PHE A 73 -1.40 2.86 -13.24
CA PHE A 73 -1.98 4.20 -12.99
C PHE A 73 -1.15 5.35 -13.56
N GLY A 74 0.13 5.09 -13.90
CA GLY A 74 1.01 6.07 -14.56
C GLY A 74 1.51 7.21 -13.67
N ASP A 75 0.80 7.57 -12.61
CA ASP A 75 1.16 8.62 -11.65
C ASP A 75 1.71 8.09 -10.31
N THR A 76 2.13 6.82 -10.29
CA THR A 76 2.63 6.15 -9.09
C THR A 76 4.15 6.04 -9.07
N PHE A 77 4.75 6.24 -7.89
CA PHE A 77 6.18 6.06 -7.67
C PHE A 77 6.42 5.31 -6.37
N LYS A 78 7.52 4.55 -6.31
CA LYS A 78 7.89 3.77 -5.13
C LYS A 78 8.42 4.73 -4.04
N THR A 79 7.62 4.99 -3.01
CA THR A 79 8.02 5.87 -1.90
C THR A 79 8.93 5.19 -0.88
N ARG A 80 8.70 3.89 -0.63
CA ARG A 80 9.37 3.11 0.41
C ARG A 80 9.50 1.65 0.00
N ARG A 81 10.61 1.01 0.39
CA ARG A 81 10.78 -0.44 0.34
C ARG A 81 10.72 -1.00 1.75
N LEU A 82 9.75 -1.85 2.01
CA LEU A 82 9.62 -2.56 3.29
C LEU A 82 10.17 -3.98 3.10
N ILE A 83 11.14 -4.36 3.93
CA ILE A 83 11.78 -5.68 3.86
C ILE A 83 11.36 -6.48 5.10
N THR A 84 10.78 -7.65 4.88
CA THR A 84 10.44 -8.59 5.94
C THR A 84 11.49 -9.69 6.01
N TYR A 85 12.25 -9.71 7.10
CA TYR A 85 13.23 -10.76 7.35
C TYR A 85 12.57 -11.96 8.03
N ARG A 86 12.95 -13.16 7.61
CA ARG A 86 12.52 -14.42 8.23
C ARG A 86 13.74 -15.14 8.78
N TYR A 87 13.74 -15.41 10.09
CA TYR A 87 14.76 -16.22 10.74
C TYR A 87 14.26 -17.66 10.93
N ILE A 88 15.03 -18.63 10.43
CA ILE A 88 14.74 -20.05 10.60
C ILE A 88 15.65 -20.57 11.72
N PHE A 89 15.05 -20.90 12.87
CA PHE A 89 15.79 -21.40 14.03
C PHE A 89 16.49 -22.74 13.74
N ASP A 90 15.79 -23.63 13.04
CA ASP A 90 16.33 -24.90 12.58
C ASP A 90 17.12 -24.71 11.28
N ARG A 91 18.44 -24.76 11.38
CA ARG A 91 19.36 -24.53 10.26
C ARG A 91 19.36 -25.65 9.22
N THR A 92 18.75 -26.81 9.51
CA THR A 92 18.61 -27.92 8.55
C THR A 92 17.51 -27.67 7.53
N LYS A 93 16.56 -26.77 7.82
CA LYS A 93 15.44 -26.47 6.93
C LYS A 93 15.81 -25.44 5.87
N ALA A 94 15.50 -25.76 4.62
CA ALA A 94 15.66 -24.84 3.51
C ALA A 94 14.71 -23.64 3.64
N PHE A 95 15.19 -22.46 3.25
CA PHE A 95 14.34 -21.28 3.10
C PHE A 95 13.39 -21.46 1.90
N LYS A 96 12.10 -21.23 2.13
CA LYS A 96 11.08 -21.15 1.07
C LYS A 96 10.43 -19.77 1.09
N PRO A 97 10.50 -18.99 0.00
CA PRO A 97 9.80 -17.71 -0.09
C PRO A 97 8.28 -17.92 -0.06
N HIS A 98 7.51 -16.85 0.13
CA HIS A 98 6.06 -16.91 -0.03
C HIS A 98 5.73 -17.27 -1.50
N PRO A 99 4.76 -18.17 -1.77
CA PRO A 99 4.34 -18.49 -3.13
C PRO A 99 3.92 -17.26 -3.91
N ILE A 100 4.22 -17.21 -5.20
CA ILE A 100 3.73 -16.16 -6.08
C ILE A 100 2.23 -16.38 -6.30
N LEU A 101 1.43 -15.34 -6.09
CA LEU A 101 0.00 -15.35 -6.37
C LEU A 101 -0.20 -15.15 -7.88
N HIS A 102 -0.63 -16.24 -8.54
CA HIS A 102 -0.95 -16.27 -9.96
C HIS A 102 -2.37 -15.82 -10.26
#